data_AF-W7B407-F1
#
_entry.id   AF-W7B407-F1
#
_cell.length_a   1.000
_cell.length_b   1.000
_cell.length_c   1.000
_cell.angle_alpha   90.00
_cell.angle_beta   90.00
_cell.angle_gamma   90.00
#
_symmetry.space_group_name_H-M   'P 1'
#
loop_
_entity.id
_entity.type
_entity.pdbx_description
1 polymer ?
#
loop_
_entity_poly.entity_id
_entity_poly.type
_entity_poly.pdbx_seq_one_letter_code
_entity_poly.pdbx_strand_id
1 'polypeptide(L)' 'MATEAVEKLKKIEPLSIAQASRISGVNPADISILLVYIEQGKIAKVK' A
#
# COMPACT_ATOMS: atom_id res chain seq x y z
N MET A 1 -5.90 -3.60 -7.25
CA MET A 1 -4.52 -3.10 -7.14
C MET A 1 -3.74 -3.68 -8.30
N ALA A 2 -2.91 -2.89 -8.99
CA ALA A 2 -2.12 -3.38 -10.12
C ALA A 2 -1.00 -4.33 -9.64
N THR A 3 -0.64 -5.34 -10.46
CA THR A 3 0.44 -6.29 -10.14
C THR A 3 1.77 -5.58 -9.88
N GLU A 4 2.09 -4.57 -10.70
CA GLU A 4 3.28 -3.74 -10.54
C GLU A 4 3.31 -2.99 -9.20
N ALA A 5 2.17 -2.42 -8.80
CA ALA A 5 2.05 -1.75 -7.49
C ALA A 5 2.28 -2.74 -6.34
N VAL A 6 1.73 -3.97 -6.43
CA VAL A 6 1.96 -5.04 -5.44
C VAL A 6 3.45 -5.36 -5.33
N GLU A 7 4.13 -5.59 -6.45
CA GLU A 7 5.55 -5.94 -6.49
C GLU A 7 6.42 -4.83 -5.90
N LYS A 8 6.14 -3.58 -6.25
CA LYS A 8 6.87 -2.42 -5.73
C LYS A 8 6.64 -2.22 -4.24
N LEU A 9 5.41 -2.37 -3.76
CA LEU A 9 5.08 -2.27 -2.34
C LEU A 9 5.78 -3.39 -1.53
N LYS A 10 5.83 -4.62 -2.06
CA LYS A 10 6.57 -5.73 -1.44
C LYS A 10 8.08 -5.52 -1.43
N LYS A 11 8.65 -4.87 -2.46
CA LYS A 11 10.08 -4.61 -2.54
C LYS A 11 10.53 -3.47 -1.62
N ILE A 12 9.70 -2.43 -1.49
CA ILE A 12 10.05 -1.20 -0.77
C ILE A 12 9.63 -1.28 0.71
N GLU A 13 8.56 -2.02 1.01
CA GLU A 13 8.01 -2.18 2.37
C GLU A 13 7.79 -0.83 3.09
N PRO A 14 6.97 0.08 2.52
CA PRO A 14 6.77 1.40 3.10
C PRO A 14 6.15 1.31 4.50
N LEU A 15 6.68 2.10 5.44
CA LEU A 15 6.23 2.13 6.83
C LEU A 15 4.93 2.92 7.03
N SER A 16 4.49 3.64 6.00
CA SER A 16 3.27 4.46 6.06
C SER A 16 2.61 4.60 4.69
N ILE A 17 1.31 4.91 4.70
CA ILE A 17 0.54 5.24 3.50
C ILE A 17 1.13 6.45 2.77
N ALA A 18 1.62 7.45 3.51
CA ALA A 18 2.26 8.62 2.92
C ALA A 18 3.55 8.27 2.16
N GLN A 19 4.31 7.27 2.62
CA GLN A 19 5.45 6.76 1.87
C GLN A 19 5.00 5.94 0.66
N ALA A 20 4.01 5.06 0.83
CA ALA A 20 3.46 4.23 -0.24
C ALA A 20 2.94 5.08 -1.42
N SER A 21 2.29 6.20 -1.15
CA SER A 21 1.73 7.09 -2.19
C SER A 21 2.78 7.82 -3.04
N ARG A 22 4.05 7.84 -2.61
CA ARG A 22 5.16 8.43 -3.36
C ARG A 22 5.92 7.41 -4.21
N ILE A 23 5.58 6.12 -4.11
CA ILE A 23 6.22 5.08 -4.91
C ILE A 23 5.73 5.22 -6.36
N SER A 24 6.67 5.39 -7.29
CA SER A 24 6.36 5.45 -8.72
C SER A 24 5.61 4.19 -9.17
N GLY A 25 4.48 4.34 -9.86
CA GLY A 25 3.62 3.24 -10.27
C GLY A 25 2.61 2.77 -9.20
N VAL A 26 2.58 3.41 -8.03
CA VAL A 26 1.47 3.29 -7.07
C VAL A 26 0.56 4.50 -7.28
N ASN A 27 -0.69 4.26 -7.65
CA ASN A 27 -1.65 5.32 -7.94
C ASN A 27 -2.63 5.54 -6.76
N PRO A 28 -3.43 6.62 -6.77
CA PRO A 28 -4.40 6.87 -5.70
C PRO A 28 -5.42 5.75 -5.49
N ALA A 29 -5.82 5.01 -6.53
CA ALA A 29 -6.75 3.89 -6.40
C ALA A 29 -6.12 2.70 -5.65
N ASP A 30 -4.83 2.42 -5.89
CA ASP A 30 -4.08 1.40 -5.15
C ASP A 30 -4.00 1.75 -3.66
N ILE A 31 -3.80 3.03 -3.33
CA ILE A 31 -3.81 3.52 -1.94
C ILE A 31 -5.19 3.32 -1.30
N SER A 32 -6.27 3.66 -1.99
CA SER A 32 -7.62 3.43 -1.48
C SER A 32 -7.88 1.95 -1.17
N ILE A 33 -7.42 1.04 -2.04
CA ILE A 33 -7.50 -0.41 -1.79
C ILE A 33 -6.69 -0.77 -0.54
N LEU A 34 -5.45 -0.29 -0.42
CA LEU A 34 -4.61 -0.58 0.74
C LEU A 34 -5.27 -0.13 2.06
N LEU A 35 -5.92 1.04 2.06
CA LEU A 35 -6.68 1.56 3.20
C LEU A 35 -7.87 0.66 3.58
N VAL A 36 -8.65 0.19 2.60
CA VAL A 36 -9.74 -0.79 2.83
C VAL A 36 -9.20 -2.08 3.46
N TYR A 37 -8.04 -2.57 3.02
CA TYR A 37 -7.42 -3.76 3.60
C TYR A 37 -6.97 -3.54 5.05
N ILE A 38 -6.43 -2.36 5.38
CA ILE A 38 -6.07 -2.00 6.75
C ILE A 38 -7.32 -1.90 7.63
N GLU A 39 -8.39 -1.28 7.14
CA GLU A 39 -9.65 -1.12 7.86
C GLU A 39 -10.32 -2.47 8.17
N GLN A 40 -10.26 -3.40 7.22
CA GLN A 40 -10.76 -4.77 7.38
C GLN A 40 -9.88 -5.65 8.29
N GLY A 41 -8.80 -5.12 8.87
CA GLY A 41 -7.88 -5.88 9.72
C GLY A 41 -7.09 -6.94 8.96
N LYS A 42 -7.02 -6.86 7.63
CA LYS A 42 -6.26 -7.79 6.78
C LYS A 42 -4.75 -7.48 6.79
N ILE A 43 -4.35 -6.37 7.39
CA ILE A 43 -2.96 -5.92 7.54
C ILE A 43 -2.71 -5.61 9.01
N ALA A 44 -1.62 -6.13 9.57
CA ALA A 44 -1.22 -5.87 10.95
C ALA A 44 -0.86 -4.39 11.11
N LYS A 45 -1.54 -3.68 12.03
CA LYS A 45 -1.12 -2.35 12.45
C LYS A 45 0.15 -2.51 13.27
N VAL A 46 1.25 -1.90 12.81
CA VAL A 46 2.46 -1.78 13.62
C VAL A 46 2.10 -0.87 14.80
N LYS A 47 2.29 -1.38 16.02
CA LYS A 47 1.88 -0.73 17.26
C LYS A 47 2.85 0.38 17.65
#